data_AF-A0AAD6N6M0-F1
#
_entry.id   AF-A0AAD6N6M0-F1
#
_cell.length_a   1.000
_cell.length_b   1.000
_cell.length_c   1.000
_cell.angle_alpha   90.00
_cell.angle_beta   90.00
_cell.angle_gamma   90.00
#
_symmetry.space_group_name_H-M   'P 1'
#
loop_
_entity.id
_entity.type
_entity.pdbx_description
1 polymer ?
#
loop_
_entity_poly.entity_id
_entity_poly.type
_entity_poly.pdbx_seq_one_letter_code
_entity_poly.pdbx_strand_id
1 'polypeptide(L)'
;MAAPVTSTERPASTQSGPADARPPRAPRPPRPNFRHIHRFPLPVTVHHVPPVIPHNPLSLISVVLSYLTFLISPPRQEVYSAYFDSATSSIHVTDEDAIKALWQMGFFGKGSLSRSEPSWLAREKKRRGLLGGKSSEEVTRQRRTERRELKLERARMEKLAIEERLKAEAAARESGATPDQDYQSTPADGTANDTATSTEKFSLRKAKEARMLEARNQAAQKAAVTDSADQAEKSPNGKSVRFSPVVQKKEFLSNSPSSVKLTNPLVDSIEADEEPIFENEEHLQLSKEEAFFLAYSLGALNVYDAPVKAGQNQPNSIISTTSLLKLLCNHSFYPSRDASAALQPDDPFMLSYVIYHHFRSLGWVVRSGVKFGTDYLLYNRGPVFSHAEFAVIVIPSYSHTYWTETEERKEYIAAKQARSWWWLHCVNRVQAQVLKSLVVCYVEVPPPSASIDDIGALLGTYQVREFLVKRFVPNRMRD
;
A
#
# COMPACT_ATOMS: atom_id res chain seq x y z
N MET A 1 79.79 -26.73 38.77
CA MET A 1 78.62 -27.56 39.10
C MET A 1 77.45 -26.64 39.41
N ALA A 2 76.24 -27.07 39.02
CA ALA A 2 74.92 -26.45 39.23
C ALA A 2 74.36 -25.54 38.10
N ALA A 3 73.75 -26.23 37.14
CA ALA A 3 72.43 -26.08 36.50
C ALA A 3 71.84 -24.69 36.09
N PRO A 4 71.22 -24.62 34.88
CA PRO A 4 70.46 -23.48 34.40
C PRO A 4 68.98 -23.54 34.84
N VAL A 5 68.35 -22.38 35.03
CA VAL A 5 66.89 -22.26 35.28
C VAL A 5 66.21 -21.68 34.06
N THR A 6 65.09 -22.32 33.76
CA THR A 6 64.26 -22.35 32.56
C THR A 6 63.43 -21.08 32.30
N SER A 7 63.27 -20.82 31.01
CA SER A 7 62.35 -19.89 30.36
C SER A 7 60.89 -20.12 30.73
N THR A 8 60.16 -19.03 31.03
CA THR A 8 58.69 -19.01 31.05
C THR A 8 58.20 -18.14 29.90
N GLU A 9 57.81 -18.77 28.79
CA GLU A 9 57.14 -18.12 27.66
C GLU A 9 55.69 -17.77 28.05
N ARG A 10 55.28 -16.53 27.71
CA ARG A 10 53.88 -16.10 27.76
C ARG A 10 53.13 -16.77 26.60
N PRO A 11 51.88 -17.25 26.80
CA PRO A 11 51.12 -17.82 25.70
C PRO A 11 50.78 -16.74 24.67
N ALA A 12 51.12 -17.02 23.41
CA ALA A 12 50.83 -16.19 22.27
C ALA A 12 49.32 -15.97 22.12
N SER A 13 48.93 -14.71 21.95
CA SER A 13 47.59 -14.31 21.54
C SER A 13 47.28 -14.90 20.17
N THR A 14 46.34 -15.84 20.12
CA THR A 14 45.77 -16.38 18.90
C THR A 14 45.15 -15.23 18.10
N GLN A 15 45.79 -14.84 17.01
CA GLN A 15 45.26 -13.84 16.09
C GLN A 15 43.95 -14.38 15.50
N SER A 16 42.84 -13.72 15.80
CA SER A 16 41.57 -13.92 15.10
C SER A 16 41.77 -13.54 13.64
N GLY A 17 41.65 -14.51 12.74
CA GLY A 17 41.65 -14.29 11.30
C GLY A 17 40.60 -13.25 10.87
N PRO A 18 40.82 -12.56 9.75
CA PRO A 18 39.92 -11.50 9.31
C PRO A 18 38.55 -12.11 9.00
N ALA A 19 37.51 -11.54 9.60
CA ALA A 19 36.12 -11.86 9.29
C ALA A 19 35.89 -11.75 7.78
N ASP A 20 35.23 -12.75 7.20
CA ASP A 20 34.79 -12.79 5.80
C ASP A 20 34.13 -11.45 5.40
N ALA A 21 34.92 -10.58 4.78
CA ALA A 21 34.44 -9.34 4.22
C ALA A 21 33.58 -9.69 3.01
N ARG A 22 32.25 -9.49 3.14
CA ARG A 22 31.32 -9.65 2.01
C ARG A 22 31.86 -8.90 0.79
N PRO A 23 31.86 -9.52 -0.40
CA PRO A 23 32.36 -8.86 -1.60
C PRO A 23 31.63 -7.54 -1.83
N PRO A 24 32.33 -6.50 -2.33
CA PRO A 24 31.73 -5.20 -2.60
C PRO A 24 30.54 -5.39 -3.55
N ARG A 25 29.36 -4.94 -3.10
CA ARG A 25 28.13 -5.04 -3.88
C ARG A 25 28.30 -4.25 -5.17
N ALA A 26 28.07 -4.91 -6.31
CA ALA A 26 28.06 -4.25 -7.61
C ALA A 26 27.19 -2.98 -7.60
N PRO A 27 27.63 -1.90 -8.29
CA PRO A 27 26.89 -0.65 -8.35
C PRO A 27 25.50 -0.89 -8.92
N ARG A 28 24.48 -0.36 -8.24
CA ARG A 28 23.10 -0.48 -8.72
C ARG A 28 22.94 0.37 -9.98
N PRO A 29 22.15 -0.09 -10.97
CA PRO A 29 21.84 0.73 -12.14
C PRO A 29 21.20 2.05 -11.68
N PRO A 30 21.48 3.17 -12.38
CA PRO A 30 20.91 4.46 -12.05
C PRO A 30 19.38 4.40 -12.13
N ARG A 31 18.71 5.08 -11.19
CA ARG A 31 17.25 5.15 -11.20
C ARG A 31 16.77 6.02 -12.38
N PRO A 32 15.64 5.69 -13.00
CA PRO A 32 15.01 6.58 -13.98
C PRO A 32 14.74 7.96 -13.37
N ASN A 33 14.83 9.00 -14.20
CA ASN A 33 14.53 10.35 -13.76
C ASN A 33 13.00 10.56 -13.67
N PHE A 34 12.43 10.21 -12.52
CA PHE A 34 10.99 10.30 -12.29
C PHE A 34 10.41 11.72 -12.45
N ARG A 35 11.21 12.77 -12.23
CA ARG A 35 10.76 14.15 -12.43
C ARG A 35 10.51 14.47 -13.90
N HIS A 36 11.23 13.81 -14.81
CA HIS A 36 11.03 13.96 -16.24
C HIS A 36 9.85 13.12 -16.73
N ILE A 37 9.74 11.87 -16.26
CA ILE A 37 8.65 10.94 -16.62
C ILE A 37 7.30 11.49 -16.18
N HIS A 38 7.20 11.95 -14.92
CA HIS A 38 5.97 12.52 -14.36
C HIS A 38 6.02 14.04 -14.36
N ARG A 39 6.50 14.64 -15.45
CA ARG A 39 6.58 16.10 -15.60
C ARG A 39 5.18 16.72 -15.63
N PHE A 40 4.24 16.06 -16.32
CA PHE A 40 2.89 16.55 -16.49
C PHE A 40 1.96 15.91 -15.44
N PRO A 41 1.20 16.70 -14.67
CA PRO A 41 0.32 16.17 -13.62
C PRO A 41 -1.01 15.62 -14.15
N LEU A 42 -1.41 16.01 -15.37
CA LEU A 42 -2.66 15.64 -16.02
C LEU A 42 -2.40 15.34 -17.51
N PRO A 43 -3.19 14.46 -18.14
CA PRO A 43 -3.05 14.07 -19.54
C PRO A 43 -3.69 15.14 -20.44
N VAL A 44 -3.20 16.37 -20.34
CA VAL A 44 -3.67 17.51 -21.12
C VAL A 44 -2.47 18.24 -21.69
N THR A 45 -2.51 18.49 -23.00
CA THR A 45 -1.49 19.26 -23.71
C THR A 45 -1.76 20.76 -23.53
N VAL A 46 -0.92 21.42 -22.73
CA VAL A 46 -1.01 22.87 -22.53
C VAL A 46 -0.13 23.57 -23.56
N HIS A 47 -0.77 24.33 -24.46
CA HIS A 47 -0.09 25.19 -25.41
C HIS A 47 0.07 26.59 -24.81
N HIS A 48 1.30 26.96 -24.47
CA HIS A 48 1.59 28.26 -23.87
C HIS A 48 1.53 29.36 -24.92
N VAL A 49 0.75 30.41 -24.64
CA VAL A 49 0.77 31.65 -25.41
C VAL A 49 2.01 32.46 -25.00
N PRO A 50 2.72 33.11 -25.94
CA PRO A 50 3.83 34.01 -25.60
C PRO A 50 3.41 35.08 -24.58
N PRO A 51 4.28 35.49 -23.66
CA PRO A 51 3.97 36.52 -22.69
C PRO A 51 3.74 37.87 -23.38
N VAL A 52 2.68 38.58 -22.97
CA VAL A 52 2.38 39.94 -23.45
C VAL A 52 3.24 40.95 -22.70
N ILE A 53 4.12 41.65 -23.42
CA ILE A 53 4.95 42.73 -22.90
C ILE A 53 4.28 44.05 -23.30
N PRO A 54 3.67 44.80 -22.37
CA PRO A 54 2.81 45.94 -22.71
C PRO A 54 3.54 47.08 -23.43
N HIS A 55 4.85 47.21 -23.25
CA HIS A 55 5.66 48.24 -23.89
C HIS A 55 6.19 47.84 -25.28
N ASN A 56 6.01 46.59 -25.72
CA ASN A 56 6.48 46.11 -27.01
C ASN A 56 5.30 45.73 -27.91
N PRO A 57 4.94 46.53 -28.93
CA PRO A 57 3.82 46.22 -29.82
C PRO A 57 4.04 44.91 -30.61
N LEU A 58 5.29 44.49 -30.84
CA LEU A 58 5.58 43.20 -31.49
C LEU A 58 5.17 42.00 -30.63
N SER A 59 5.16 42.16 -29.30
CA SER A 59 4.67 41.12 -28.40
C SER A 59 3.18 40.87 -28.61
N LEU A 60 2.38 41.92 -28.83
CA LEU A 60 0.96 41.79 -29.18
C LEU A 60 0.77 41.07 -30.51
N ILE A 61 1.58 41.41 -31.52
CA ILE A 61 1.55 40.73 -32.82
C ILE A 61 1.86 39.24 -32.66
N SER A 62 2.84 38.88 -31.83
CA SER A 62 3.17 37.46 -31.57
C SER A 62 2.01 36.68 -30.95
N VAL A 63 1.25 37.31 -30.04
CA VAL A 63 0.05 36.71 -29.43
C VAL A 63 -1.08 36.58 -30.45
N VAL A 64 -1.35 37.63 -31.22
CA VAL A 64 -2.37 37.61 -32.28
C VAL A 64 -2.06 36.54 -33.32
N LEU A 65 -0.79 36.44 -33.77
CA LEU A 65 -0.36 35.39 -34.67
C LEU A 65 -0.52 33.99 -34.04
N SER A 66 -0.18 33.82 -32.76
CA SER A 66 -0.39 32.54 -32.06
C SER A 66 -1.87 32.15 -32.04
N TYR A 67 -2.76 33.08 -31.69
CA TYR A 67 -4.21 32.85 -31.73
C TYR A 67 -4.72 32.55 -33.14
N LEU A 68 -4.23 33.28 -34.15
CA LEU A 68 -4.60 33.07 -35.54
C LEU A 68 -4.13 31.69 -36.03
N THR A 69 -2.93 31.25 -35.65
CA THR A 69 -2.47 29.88 -35.93
C THR A 69 -3.32 28.83 -35.24
N PHE A 70 -3.75 29.05 -33.99
CA PHE A 70 -4.67 28.15 -33.29
C PHE A 70 -6.08 28.13 -33.90
N LEU A 71 -6.50 29.22 -34.54
CA LEU A 71 -7.79 29.29 -35.23
C LEU A 71 -7.75 28.54 -36.57
N ILE A 72 -6.64 28.63 -37.31
CA ILE A 72 -6.44 27.91 -38.58
C ILE A 72 -6.15 26.42 -38.36
N SER A 73 -5.32 26.11 -37.36
CA SER A 73 -4.90 24.75 -37.02
C SER A 73 -5.06 24.54 -35.51
N PRO A 74 -6.27 24.19 -35.04
CA PRO A 74 -6.52 24.01 -33.62
C PRO A 74 -5.61 22.90 -33.05
N PRO A 75 -5.03 23.12 -31.86
CA PRO A 75 -4.22 22.11 -31.21
C PRO A 75 -5.06 20.86 -30.97
N ARG A 76 -4.53 19.70 -31.35
CA ARG A 76 -5.18 18.42 -31.10
C ARG A 76 -4.92 18.01 -29.65
N GLN A 77 -5.99 17.73 -28.93
CA GLN A 77 -5.91 17.07 -27.64
C GLN A 77 -5.90 15.56 -27.87
N GLU A 78 -4.95 14.86 -27.27
CA GLU A 78 -4.95 13.39 -27.26
C GLU A 78 -6.12 12.90 -26.40
N VAL A 79 -6.96 12.05 -26.99
CA VAL A 79 -8.09 11.42 -26.32
C VAL A 79 -7.89 9.92 -26.35
N TYR A 80 -7.82 9.31 -25.18
CA TYR A 80 -7.57 7.88 -25.03
C TYR A 80 -8.88 7.09 -25.04
N SER A 81 -8.79 5.83 -25.47
CA SER A 81 -9.95 4.92 -25.53
C SER A 81 -9.98 3.98 -24.32
N ALA A 82 -11.14 3.83 -23.71
CA ALA A 82 -11.36 2.90 -22.59
C ALA A 82 -12.70 2.18 -22.72
N TYR A 83 -12.83 1.04 -22.05
CA TYR A 83 -13.99 0.17 -22.16
C TYR A 83 -14.62 -0.04 -20.80
N PHE A 84 -15.95 0.02 -20.72
CA PHE A 84 -16.67 -0.35 -19.52
C PHE A 84 -16.84 -1.87 -19.48
N ASP A 85 -16.46 -2.50 -18.37
CA ASP A 85 -16.75 -3.90 -18.10
C ASP A 85 -17.82 -4.02 -17.01
N SER A 86 -19.00 -4.49 -17.41
CA SER A 86 -20.14 -4.67 -16.51
C SER A 86 -19.85 -5.73 -15.43
N ALA A 87 -19.09 -6.79 -15.75
CA ALA A 87 -18.83 -7.89 -14.83
C ALA A 87 -17.98 -7.44 -13.63
N THR A 88 -16.94 -6.63 -13.87
CA THR A 88 -16.10 -6.06 -12.81
C THR A 88 -16.55 -4.68 -12.33
N SER A 89 -17.56 -4.08 -12.99
CA SER A 89 -18.03 -2.72 -12.73
C SER A 89 -16.88 -1.70 -12.74
N SER A 90 -15.98 -1.83 -13.72
CA SER A 90 -14.77 -1.00 -13.83
C SER A 90 -14.44 -0.66 -15.28
N ILE A 91 -13.57 0.33 -15.47
CA ILE A 91 -13.20 0.85 -16.79
C ILE A 91 -11.79 0.38 -17.13
N HIS A 92 -11.61 -0.26 -18.28
CA HIS A 92 -10.33 -0.85 -18.70
C HIS A 92 -9.74 -0.08 -19.87
N VAL A 93 -8.45 0.22 -19.79
CA VAL A 93 -7.64 0.75 -20.90
C VAL A 93 -6.67 -0.34 -21.31
N THR A 94 -6.71 -0.74 -22.58
CA THR A 94 -5.90 -1.84 -23.12
C THR A 94 -4.74 -1.35 -23.99
N ASP A 95 -4.86 -0.15 -24.58
CA ASP A 95 -3.83 0.43 -25.43
C ASP A 95 -2.57 0.79 -24.63
N GLU A 96 -1.40 0.36 -25.10
CA GLU A 96 -0.14 0.49 -24.36
C GLU A 96 0.27 1.96 -24.20
N ASP A 97 0.07 2.78 -25.23
CA ASP A 97 0.42 4.20 -25.19
C ASP A 97 -0.53 4.98 -24.28
N ALA A 98 -1.84 4.71 -24.36
CA ALA A 98 -2.81 5.23 -23.41
C ALA A 98 -2.50 4.84 -21.95
N ILE A 99 -2.14 3.58 -21.70
CA ILE A 99 -1.77 3.08 -20.37
C ILE A 99 -0.57 3.87 -19.83
N LYS A 100 0.50 4.03 -20.64
CA LYS A 100 1.69 4.79 -20.26
C LYS A 100 1.35 6.26 -20.01
N ALA A 101 0.62 6.88 -20.93
CA ALA A 101 0.23 8.28 -20.86
C ALA A 101 -0.56 8.58 -19.59
N LEU A 102 -1.65 7.85 -19.33
CA LEU A 102 -2.51 8.06 -18.16
C LEU A 102 -1.77 7.79 -16.84
N TRP A 103 -0.89 6.80 -16.80
CA TRP A 103 -0.11 6.51 -15.60
C TRP A 103 0.98 7.55 -15.35
N GLN A 104 1.72 7.95 -16.39
CA GLN A 104 2.79 8.94 -16.29
C GLN A 104 2.24 10.33 -16.02
N MET A 105 1.12 10.67 -16.64
CA MET A 105 0.44 11.95 -16.51
C MET A 105 -0.68 11.90 -15.46
N GLY A 106 -0.29 11.77 -14.19
CA GLY A 106 -1.23 11.91 -13.07
C GLY A 106 -1.59 10.65 -12.30
N PHE A 107 -0.93 9.51 -12.57
CA PHE A 107 -1.08 8.24 -11.84
C PHE A 107 -2.50 7.66 -11.85
N PHE A 108 -3.21 7.80 -12.96
CA PHE A 108 -4.57 7.29 -13.11
C PHE A 108 -4.58 5.76 -13.24
N GLY A 109 -5.54 5.09 -12.59
CA GLY A 109 -5.78 3.66 -12.75
C GLY A 109 -4.80 2.76 -12.00
N LYS A 110 -4.90 1.46 -12.22
CA LYS A 110 -3.99 0.49 -11.64
C LYS A 110 -3.86 -0.69 -12.61
N GLY A 111 -2.63 -1.14 -12.84
CA GLY A 111 -2.42 -2.35 -13.64
C GLY A 111 -3.12 -3.55 -13.01
N SER A 112 -3.83 -4.34 -13.83
CA SER A 112 -4.55 -5.54 -13.37
C SER A 112 -3.59 -6.63 -12.88
N LEU A 113 -2.40 -6.71 -13.48
CA LEU A 113 -1.38 -7.72 -13.20
C LEU A 113 -0.12 -7.15 -12.51
N SER A 114 -0.11 -5.84 -12.22
CA SER A 114 0.98 -5.14 -11.55
C SER A 114 0.52 -4.43 -10.26
N ARG A 115 1.47 -4.19 -9.35
CA ARG A 115 1.16 -3.59 -8.04
C ARG A 115 1.00 -2.07 -8.05
N SER A 116 1.63 -1.41 -9.03
CA SER A 116 1.75 0.04 -9.14
C SER A 116 1.74 0.42 -10.61
N GLU A 117 2.90 0.74 -11.17
CA GLU A 117 3.11 0.92 -12.60
C GLU A 117 2.79 -0.37 -13.38
N PRO A 118 2.07 -0.25 -14.51
CA PRO A 118 1.84 -1.35 -15.45
C PRO A 118 3.18 -1.78 -16.05
N SER A 119 3.73 -2.86 -15.49
CA SER A 119 5.07 -3.36 -15.84
C SER A 119 5.06 -4.86 -16.08
N TRP A 120 3.88 -5.47 -16.30
CA TRP A 120 3.75 -6.91 -16.47
C TRP A 120 4.44 -7.39 -17.75
N LEU A 121 4.20 -6.72 -18.89
CA LEU A 121 4.81 -7.08 -20.16
C LEU A 121 6.34 -7.10 -20.09
N ALA A 122 6.93 -6.02 -19.57
CA ALA A 122 8.37 -5.91 -19.37
C ALA A 122 8.92 -7.00 -18.42
N ARG A 123 8.15 -7.39 -17.39
CA ARG A 123 8.52 -8.48 -16.48
C ARG A 123 8.44 -9.85 -17.15
N GLU A 124 7.45 -10.08 -18.00
CA GLU A 124 7.26 -11.38 -18.66
C GLU A 124 8.31 -11.60 -19.74
N LYS A 125 8.58 -10.59 -20.59
CA LYS A 125 9.71 -10.59 -21.52
C LYS A 125 11.03 -10.90 -20.81
N LYS A 126 11.23 -10.31 -19.64
CA LYS A 126 12.40 -10.52 -18.79
C LYS A 126 12.48 -11.92 -18.17
N ARG A 127 11.37 -12.45 -17.67
CA ARG A 127 11.29 -13.82 -17.12
C ARG A 127 11.65 -14.86 -18.18
N ARG A 128 11.23 -14.63 -19.42
CA ARG A 128 11.51 -15.51 -20.56
C ARG A 128 12.89 -15.32 -21.17
N GLY A 129 13.72 -14.43 -20.62
CA GLY A 129 15.09 -14.20 -21.07
C GLY A 129 15.23 -13.28 -22.29
N LEU A 130 14.13 -12.69 -22.78
CA LEU A 130 14.15 -11.76 -23.93
C LEU A 130 14.71 -10.38 -23.56
N LEU A 131 14.66 -10.00 -22.29
CA LEU A 131 15.22 -8.74 -21.78
C LEU A 131 16.21 -9.00 -20.64
N GLY A 132 17.38 -8.38 -20.70
CA GLY A 132 18.44 -8.52 -19.69
C GLY A 132 18.11 -7.93 -18.30
N GLY A 133 18.75 -8.48 -17.26
CA GLY A 133 18.78 -7.98 -15.88
C GLY A 133 17.78 -8.64 -14.91
N LYS A 134 17.54 -8.06 -13.72
CA LYS A 134 16.46 -8.46 -12.78
C LYS A 134 15.42 -7.33 -12.59
N SER A 135 14.13 -7.65 -12.41
CA SER A 135 13.10 -6.62 -12.13
C SER A 135 13.16 -6.17 -10.66
N SER A 136 12.74 -4.94 -10.34
CA SER A 136 12.71 -4.42 -8.96
C SER A 136 11.80 -5.25 -8.04
N GLU A 137 10.69 -5.75 -8.56
CA GLU A 137 9.77 -6.62 -7.85
C GLU A 137 10.33 -8.03 -7.67
N GLU A 138 11.07 -8.53 -8.66
CA GLU A 138 11.77 -9.82 -8.60
C GLU A 138 12.88 -9.81 -7.55
N VAL A 139 13.69 -8.75 -7.51
CA VAL A 139 14.67 -8.51 -6.45
C VAL A 139 13.97 -8.46 -5.08
N THR A 140 12.78 -7.86 -5.01
CA THR A 140 11.98 -7.83 -3.78
C THR A 140 11.46 -9.23 -3.41
N ARG A 141 11.07 -10.05 -4.39
CA ARG A 141 10.61 -11.43 -4.19
C ARG A 141 11.76 -12.32 -3.72
N GLN A 142 12.94 -12.25 -4.35
CA GLN A 142 14.17 -12.93 -3.93
C GLN A 142 14.54 -12.56 -2.48
N ARG A 143 14.54 -11.27 -2.14
CA ARG A 143 14.74 -10.83 -0.74
C ARG A 143 13.67 -11.33 0.23
N ARG A 144 12.46 -11.67 -0.23
CA ARG A 144 11.40 -12.21 0.62
C ARG A 144 11.52 -13.72 0.78
N THR A 145 11.97 -14.45 -0.25
CA THR A 145 12.26 -15.88 -0.16
C THR A 145 13.47 -16.13 0.73
N GLU A 146 14.56 -15.40 0.51
CA GLU A 146 15.76 -15.43 1.38
C GLU A 146 15.38 -15.13 2.85
N ARG A 147 14.58 -14.08 3.09
CA ARG A 147 14.10 -13.77 4.44
C ARG A 147 13.18 -14.84 5.03
N ARG A 148 12.45 -15.58 4.20
CA ARG A 148 11.59 -16.67 4.65
C ARG A 148 12.43 -17.90 5.00
N GLU A 149 13.42 -18.22 4.18
CA GLU A 149 14.38 -19.29 4.40
C GLU A 149 15.17 -19.04 5.68
N LEU A 150 15.74 -17.84 5.86
CA LEU A 150 16.44 -17.47 7.11
C LEU A 150 15.54 -17.56 8.35
N LYS A 151 14.26 -17.20 8.23
CA LYS A 151 13.29 -17.36 9.32
C LYS A 151 12.99 -18.83 9.61
N LEU A 152 12.89 -19.65 8.56
CA LEU A 152 12.66 -21.09 8.67
C LEU A 152 13.86 -21.79 9.30
N GLU A 153 15.07 -21.47 8.86
CA GLU A 153 16.32 -22.00 9.42
C GLU A 153 16.49 -21.61 10.89
N ARG A 154 16.23 -20.34 11.23
CA ARG A 154 16.25 -19.90 12.64
C ARG A 154 15.25 -20.68 13.48
N ALA A 155 14.03 -20.87 12.99
CA ALA A 155 13.00 -21.64 13.70
C ALA A 155 13.38 -23.12 13.84
N ARG A 156 14.05 -23.71 12.84
CA ARG A 156 14.57 -25.08 12.90
C ARG A 156 15.67 -25.21 13.94
N MET A 157 16.63 -24.28 13.97
CA MET A 157 17.72 -24.27 14.96
C MET A 157 17.19 -24.07 16.38
N GLU A 158 16.24 -23.16 16.57
CA GLU A 158 15.59 -22.94 17.87
C GLU A 158 14.84 -24.20 18.34
N LYS A 159 14.15 -24.89 17.43
CA LYS A 159 13.48 -26.16 17.75
C LYS A 159 14.47 -27.23 18.18
N LEU A 160 15.59 -27.39 17.46
CA LEU A 160 16.63 -28.36 17.81
C LEU A 160 17.26 -28.04 19.18
N ALA A 161 17.54 -26.77 19.48
CA ALA A 161 18.07 -26.37 20.78
C ALA A 161 17.09 -26.65 21.93
N ILE A 162 15.78 -26.50 21.70
CA ILE A 162 14.74 -26.88 22.68
C ILE A 162 14.70 -28.39 22.88
N GLU A 163 14.77 -29.18 21.80
CA GLU A 163 14.81 -30.65 21.87
C GLU A 163 16.05 -31.17 22.61
N GLU A 164 17.23 -30.59 22.38
CA GLU A 164 18.46 -30.92 23.10
C GLU A 164 18.35 -30.57 24.60
N ARG A 165 17.79 -29.40 24.92
CA ARG A 165 17.57 -29.00 26.31
C ARG A 165 16.62 -29.95 27.03
N LEU A 166 15.53 -30.36 26.38
CA LEU A 166 14.58 -31.33 26.94
C LEU A 166 15.22 -32.71 27.14
N LYS A 167 16.07 -33.17 26.21
CA LYS A 167 16.82 -34.41 26.36
C LYS A 167 17.80 -34.35 27.53
N ALA A 168 18.52 -33.24 27.69
CA ALA A 168 19.43 -33.04 28.81
C ALA A 168 18.68 -33.01 30.16
N GLU A 169 17.50 -32.38 30.21
CA GLU A 169 16.63 -32.38 31.40
C GLU A 169 16.07 -33.78 31.72
N ALA A 170 15.69 -34.55 30.70
CA ALA A 170 15.24 -35.94 30.86
C ALA A 170 16.37 -36.85 31.34
N ALA A 171 17.58 -36.75 30.76
CA ALA A 171 18.75 -37.49 31.20
C ALA A 171 19.17 -37.12 32.62
N ALA A 172 19.09 -35.83 32.99
CA ALA A 172 19.36 -35.38 34.36
C ALA A 172 18.34 -35.96 35.36
N ARG A 173 17.07 -36.09 34.97
CA ARG A 173 16.03 -36.77 35.76
C ARG A 173 16.29 -38.26 35.92
N GLU A 174 16.78 -38.94 34.88
CA GLU A 174 17.13 -40.37 34.93
C GLU A 174 18.42 -40.63 35.73
N SER A 175 19.34 -39.66 35.80
CA SER A 175 20.63 -39.79 36.51
C SER A 175 20.58 -39.62 38.04
N GLY A 176 19.40 -39.39 38.63
CA GLY A 176 19.16 -39.54 40.08
C GLY A 176 20.16 -38.84 41.01
N ALA A 177 20.13 -37.50 41.08
CA ALA A 177 20.77 -36.75 42.16
C ALA A 177 19.74 -36.36 43.23
N THR A 178 19.71 -37.12 44.32
CA THR A 178 19.03 -36.76 45.58
C THR A 178 19.84 -35.69 46.32
N PRO A 179 19.26 -34.56 46.75
CA PRO A 179 19.83 -33.75 47.81
C PRO A 179 19.40 -34.34 49.16
N ASP A 180 20.40 -34.55 50.02
CA ASP A 180 20.25 -35.07 51.38
C ASP A 180 19.32 -34.24 52.26
N GLN A 181 18.70 -34.98 53.18
CA GLN A 181 17.79 -34.54 54.22
C GLN A 181 18.55 -33.86 55.37
N ASP A 182 18.02 -32.74 55.87
CA ASP A 182 18.19 -32.35 57.27
C ASP A 182 16.81 -32.25 57.92
N TYR A 183 16.62 -33.06 58.96
CA TYR A 183 15.41 -33.18 59.76
C TYR A 183 15.48 -32.26 60.99
N GLN A 184 14.41 -31.52 61.28
CA GLN A 184 14.00 -31.27 62.66
C GLN A 184 12.46 -31.16 62.80
N SER A 185 11.89 -32.25 63.34
CA SER A 185 10.74 -32.39 64.28
C SER A 185 9.36 -31.76 63.99
N THR A 186 8.34 -32.65 64.01
CA THR A 186 6.89 -32.43 64.09
C THR A 186 6.41 -32.26 65.58
N PRO A 187 5.14 -31.89 65.89
CA PRO A 187 3.98 -32.78 65.73
C PRO A 187 2.75 -32.14 65.05
N ALA A 188 1.87 -33.04 64.63
CA ALA A 188 0.72 -32.85 63.76
C ALA A 188 -0.53 -32.27 64.46
N ASP A 189 -1.37 -31.57 63.70
CA ASP A 189 -2.79 -31.91 63.63
C ASP A 189 -3.46 -31.43 62.32
N GLY A 190 -4.36 -32.26 61.79
CA GLY A 190 -5.53 -31.82 61.00
C GLY A 190 -5.40 -31.36 59.53
N THR A 191 -5.73 -32.29 58.63
CA THR A 191 -6.59 -32.09 57.43
C THR A 191 -5.93 -31.71 56.09
N ALA A 192 -6.39 -32.44 55.06
CA ALA A 192 -5.90 -32.51 53.69
C ALA A 192 -6.26 -31.29 52.80
N ASN A 193 -5.47 -31.15 51.73
CA ASN A 193 -5.62 -30.32 50.51
C ASN A 193 -4.93 -28.94 50.51
N ASP A 194 -3.63 -28.86 50.15
CA ASP A 194 -3.08 -27.60 49.56
C ASP A 194 -1.75 -27.69 48.78
N THR A 195 -1.47 -28.79 48.05
CA THR A 195 -0.16 -28.94 47.35
C THR A 195 -0.05 -28.15 46.04
N ALA A 196 -1.16 -27.65 45.49
CA ALA A 196 -1.18 -26.89 44.23
C ALA A 196 -0.92 -25.38 44.39
N THR A 197 -1.25 -24.79 45.55
CA THR A 197 -1.08 -23.35 45.75
C THR A 197 0.34 -22.96 46.19
N SER A 198 1.10 -23.89 46.78
CA SER A 198 2.48 -23.64 47.25
C SER A 198 3.49 -23.52 46.09
N THR A 199 3.34 -24.35 45.04
CA THR A 199 4.21 -24.34 43.85
C THR A 199 3.95 -23.11 42.97
N GLU A 200 2.69 -22.65 42.88
CA GLU A 200 2.34 -21.37 42.24
C GLU A 200 2.87 -20.16 43.02
N LYS A 201 2.81 -20.17 44.36
CA LYS A 201 3.37 -19.10 45.19
C LYS A 201 4.90 -19.03 45.08
N PHE A 202 5.59 -20.16 44.97
CA PHE A 202 7.05 -20.20 44.80
C PHE A 202 7.49 -19.73 43.40
N SER A 203 6.77 -20.12 42.36
CA SER A 203 7.04 -19.68 40.97
C SER A 203 6.73 -18.20 40.75
N LEU A 204 5.68 -17.66 41.38
CA LEU A 204 5.39 -16.22 41.37
C LEU A 204 6.45 -15.40 42.14
N ARG A 205 6.95 -15.90 43.26
CA ARG A 205 8.00 -15.23 44.05
C ARG A 205 9.32 -15.17 43.27
N LYS A 206 9.70 -16.28 42.62
CA LYS A 206 10.90 -16.37 41.76
C LYS A 206 10.78 -15.51 40.50
N ALA A 207 9.60 -15.42 39.90
CA ALA A 207 9.33 -14.52 38.77
C ALA A 207 9.38 -13.04 39.18
N LYS A 208 8.91 -12.69 40.39
CA LYS A 208 8.96 -11.32 40.92
C LYS A 208 10.39 -10.89 41.26
N GLU A 209 11.20 -11.81 41.78
CA GLU A 209 12.63 -11.62 42.04
C GLU A 209 13.41 -11.41 40.74
N ALA A 210 13.20 -12.27 39.73
CA ALA A 210 13.84 -12.11 38.42
C ALA A 210 13.51 -10.76 37.77
N ARG A 211 12.27 -10.30 37.90
CA ARG A 211 11.82 -9.00 37.37
C ARG A 211 12.41 -7.81 38.15
N MET A 212 12.62 -7.94 39.45
CA MET A 212 13.33 -6.93 40.24
C MET A 212 14.83 -6.89 39.92
N LEU A 213 15.44 -8.04 39.62
CA LEU A 213 16.85 -8.14 39.24
C LEU A 213 17.08 -7.57 37.84
N GLU A 214 16.16 -7.80 36.90
CA GLU A 214 16.13 -7.13 35.60
C GLU A 214 15.92 -5.62 35.74
N ALA A 215 15.04 -5.17 36.63
CA ALA A 215 14.83 -3.74 36.89
C ALA A 215 16.07 -3.07 37.51
N ARG A 216 16.79 -3.78 38.40
CA ARG A 216 18.05 -3.33 39.00
C ARG A 216 19.18 -3.27 37.96
N ASN A 217 19.25 -4.26 37.06
CA ASN A 217 20.21 -4.27 35.95
C ASN A 217 19.92 -3.18 34.92
N GLN A 218 18.64 -2.88 34.64
CA GLN A 218 18.25 -1.76 33.77
C GLN A 218 18.49 -0.38 34.43
N ALA A 219 18.36 -0.28 35.75
CA ALA A 219 18.70 0.93 36.50
C ALA A 219 20.23 1.15 36.55
N ALA A 220 21.02 0.10 36.72
CA ALA A 220 22.48 0.15 36.63
C ALA A 220 22.97 0.50 35.20
N GLN A 221 22.31 -0.03 34.16
CA GLN A 221 22.57 0.35 32.77
C GLN A 221 22.16 1.79 32.45
N LYS A 222 21.11 2.32 33.08
CA LYS A 222 20.73 3.75 32.94
C LYS A 222 21.67 4.69 33.68
N ALA A 223 22.17 4.29 34.85
CA ALA A 223 23.14 5.08 35.62
C ALA A 223 24.54 5.10 34.98
N ALA A 224 24.91 4.06 34.22
CA ALA A 224 26.17 4.03 33.45
C ALA A 224 26.11 4.82 32.13
N VAL A 225 24.93 5.26 31.68
CA VAL A 225 24.74 5.99 30.40
C VAL A 225 24.60 7.51 30.60
N THR A 226 24.52 7.99 31.84
CA THR A 226 24.46 9.44 32.13
C THR A 226 25.79 10.16 32.08
N ASP A 227 26.92 9.49 31.80
CA ASP A 227 28.24 10.12 31.76
C ASP A 227 28.87 10.18 30.36
N SER A 228 28.10 9.94 29.29
CA SER A 228 28.61 10.05 27.92
C SER A 228 27.49 10.33 26.92
N ALA A 229 27.25 11.61 26.64
CA ALA A 229 26.49 12.02 25.46
C ALA A 229 27.45 12.08 24.26
N ASP A 230 27.26 11.22 23.25
CA ASP A 230 26.99 11.65 21.87
C ASP A 230 26.84 10.47 20.88
N GLN A 231 25.95 10.68 19.91
CA GLN A 231 25.66 9.90 18.69
C GLN A 231 24.77 8.64 18.80
N ALA A 232 23.78 8.61 17.90
CA ALA A 232 22.62 7.77 17.92
C ALA A 232 22.63 6.70 16.82
N GLU A 233 22.42 5.44 17.18
CA GLU A 233 21.83 4.41 16.30
C GLU A 233 20.84 3.55 17.10
N LYS A 234 19.62 3.38 16.55
CA LYS A 234 18.52 2.61 17.17
C LYS A 234 18.44 1.20 16.56
N SER A 235 18.65 0.17 17.37
CA SER A 235 18.24 -1.22 17.10
C SER A 235 16.88 -1.55 17.76
N PRO A 236 16.00 -2.39 17.17
CA PRO A 236 14.66 -2.59 17.70
C PRO A 236 14.56 -3.78 18.69
N ASN A 237 13.78 -3.56 19.74
CA ASN A 237 13.32 -4.51 20.75
C ASN A 237 12.66 -5.78 20.17
N GLY A 238 12.99 -6.93 20.77
CA GLY A 238 12.33 -8.21 20.53
C GLY A 238 10.87 -8.21 21.03
N LYS A 239 9.96 -8.68 20.17
CA LYS A 239 8.58 -9.04 20.54
C LYS A 239 8.49 -10.55 20.59
N SER A 240 8.11 -11.12 21.72
CA SER A 240 7.74 -12.53 21.81
C SER A 240 6.39 -12.75 21.11
N VAL A 241 6.30 -13.81 20.32
CA VAL A 241 5.06 -14.25 19.67
C VAL A 241 4.79 -15.67 20.15
N ARG A 242 3.70 -15.84 20.90
CA ARG A 242 3.18 -17.14 21.33
C ARG A 242 2.45 -17.78 20.15
N PHE A 243 2.91 -18.95 19.70
CA PHE A 243 2.20 -19.74 18.69
C PHE A 243 1.35 -20.82 19.38
N SER A 244 0.10 -20.95 18.93
CA SER A 244 -0.78 -22.08 19.26
C SER A 244 -0.43 -23.29 18.37
N PRO A 245 -0.44 -24.54 18.88
CA PRO A 245 -0.04 -25.70 18.10
C PRO A 245 -1.26 -26.42 17.52
N VAL A 246 -1.67 -26.09 16.29
CA VAL A 246 -2.40 -27.04 15.44
C VAL A 246 -2.03 -26.76 13.99
N VAL A 247 -1.18 -27.61 13.41
CA VAL A 247 -1.03 -27.74 11.96
C VAL A 247 -1.28 -29.20 11.63
N GLN A 248 -2.48 -29.49 11.12
CA GLN A 248 -2.78 -30.75 10.45
C GLN A 248 -1.97 -30.81 9.14
N LYS A 249 -1.24 -31.91 9.01
CA LYS A 249 -0.46 -32.31 7.84
C LYS A 249 -1.42 -32.53 6.66
N LYS A 250 -1.25 -31.77 5.57
CA LYS A 250 -1.89 -32.07 4.28
C LYS A 250 -0.79 -32.45 3.31
N GLU A 251 -0.62 -33.76 3.11
CA GLU A 251 0.29 -34.33 2.12
C GLU A 251 -0.30 -34.10 0.72
N PHE A 252 0.48 -33.45 -0.15
CA PHE A 252 0.17 -33.37 -1.58
C PHE A 252 1.05 -34.39 -2.30
N LEU A 253 0.38 -35.38 -2.91
CA LEU A 253 0.98 -36.37 -3.80
C LEU A 253 1.44 -35.68 -5.09
N SER A 254 2.72 -35.88 -5.39
CA SER A 254 3.38 -35.51 -6.64
C SER A 254 3.00 -36.51 -7.73
N ASN A 255 2.22 -36.09 -8.72
CA ASN A 255 2.17 -36.74 -10.02
C ASN A 255 2.60 -35.74 -11.10
N SER A 256 3.80 -35.96 -11.65
CA SER A 256 4.25 -35.37 -12.91
C SER A 256 4.08 -36.42 -14.02
N PRO A 257 3.79 -36.01 -15.27
CA PRO A 257 4.29 -36.74 -16.42
C PRO A 257 5.24 -35.87 -17.26
N SER A 258 6.42 -36.45 -17.48
CA SER A 258 7.10 -36.59 -18.77
C SER A 258 7.73 -35.35 -19.46
N SER A 259 9.03 -35.21 -19.20
CA SER A 259 10.12 -35.15 -20.20
C SER A 259 9.83 -34.62 -21.62
N VAL A 260 10.43 -33.48 -21.96
CA VAL A 260 10.92 -33.21 -23.32
C VAL A 260 12.40 -32.86 -23.22
N LYS A 261 13.19 -33.54 -24.06
CA LYS A 261 14.65 -33.63 -24.05
C LYS A 261 15.31 -32.32 -24.48
N LEU A 262 16.42 -32.01 -23.81
CA LEU A 262 17.46 -31.08 -24.26
C LEU A 262 18.15 -31.64 -25.52
N THR A 263 18.38 -30.80 -26.51
CA THR A 263 19.42 -30.97 -27.54
C THR A 263 20.26 -29.69 -27.61
N ASN A 264 21.58 -29.85 -27.52
CA ASN A 264 22.58 -28.78 -27.52
C ASN A 264 22.76 -28.14 -28.93
N PRO A 265 23.40 -26.95 -29.02
CA PRO A 265 23.32 -26.08 -30.18
C PRO A 265 24.41 -26.40 -31.22
N LEU A 266 24.06 -26.26 -32.50
CA LEU A 266 25.01 -26.10 -33.60
C LEU A 266 24.71 -24.75 -34.28
N VAL A 267 25.76 -23.95 -34.37
CA VAL A 267 25.83 -22.65 -35.04
C VAL A 267 25.60 -22.85 -36.53
N ASP A 268 24.62 -22.15 -37.12
CA ASP A 268 24.90 -21.29 -38.28
C ASP A 268 23.72 -20.38 -38.66
N SER A 269 24.10 -19.27 -39.29
CA SER A 269 23.31 -18.32 -40.09
C SER A 269 22.33 -17.36 -39.39
N ILE A 270 22.72 -16.09 -39.53
CA ILE A 270 22.01 -14.85 -39.26
C ILE A 270 20.71 -14.79 -40.05
N GLU A 271 19.57 -14.83 -39.36
CA GLU A 271 18.32 -14.20 -39.82
C GLU A 271 17.88 -13.26 -38.72
N ALA A 272 17.52 -12.03 -39.08
CA ALA A 272 17.12 -10.99 -38.15
C ALA A 272 15.89 -11.46 -37.36
N ASP A 273 16.08 -11.75 -36.07
CA ASP A 273 15.05 -12.22 -35.15
C ASP A 273 13.81 -11.31 -35.20
N GLU A 274 12.71 -11.82 -35.76
CA GLU A 274 11.38 -11.31 -35.45
C GLU A 274 11.18 -11.52 -33.94
N GLU A 275 11.17 -10.43 -33.15
CA GLU A 275 10.81 -10.52 -31.74
C GLU A 275 9.47 -11.26 -31.65
N PRO A 276 9.35 -12.36 -30.88
CA PRO A 276 8.08 -13.07 -30.78
C PRO A 276 7.04 -12.10 -30.21
N ILE A 277 5.97 -11.87 -30.99
CA ILE A 277 4.87 -10.97 -30.64
C ILE A 277 4.19 -11.56 -29.40
N PHE A 278 4.53 -11.03 -28.23
CA PHE A 278 3.91 -11.40 -26.97
C PHE A 278 2.82 -10.38 -26.66
N GLU A 279 1.57 -10.85 -26.63
CA GLU A 279 0.41 -10.00 -26.40
C GLU A 279 0.42 -9.47 -24.96
N ASN A 280 0.09 -8.19 -24.79
CA ASN A 280 0.00 -7.58 -23.48
C ASN A 280 -1.35 -7.91 -22.82
N GLU A 281 -1.35 -8.90 -21.92
CA GLU A 281 -2.54 -9.28 -21.14
C GLU A 281 -2.87 -8.27 -20.02
N GLU A 282 -1.95 -7.34 -19.71
CA GLU A 282 -2.19 -6.32 -18.70
C GLU A 282 -2.96 -5.13 -19.28
N HIS A 283 -4.10 -4.85 -18.66
CA HIS A 283 -4.86 -3.62 -18.87
C HIS A 283 -4.73 -2.71 -17.64
N LEU A 284 -4.91 -1.41 -17.85
CA LEU A 284 -5.03 -0.44 -16.78
C LEU A 284 -6.49 -0.30 -16.37
N GLN A 285 -6.79 -0.62 -15.12
CA GLN A 285 -8.12 -0.51 -14.54
C GLN A 285 -8.27 0.85 -13.87
N LEU A 286 -9.13 1.71 -14.43
CA LEU A 286 -9.50 3.00 -13.85
C LEU A 286 -10.60 2.81 -12.81
N SER A 287 -10.54 3.58 -11.71
CA SER A 287 -11.70 3.72 -10.84
C SER A 287 -12.82 4.47 -11.55
N LYS A 288 -14.05 4.36 -11.06
CA LYS A 288 -15.20 5.07 -11.65
C LYS A 288 -14.98 6.57 -11.61
N GLU A 289 -14.43 7.08 -10.51
CA GLU A 289 -14.16 8.50 -10.30
C GLU A 289 -13.01 9.00 -11.18
N GLU A 290 -11.95 8.19 -11.33
CA GLU A 290 -10.85 8.46 -12.25
C GLU A 290 -11.34 8.54 -13.70
N ALA A 291 -12.13 7.56 -14.13
CA ALA A 291 -12.66 7.50 -15.50
C ALA A 291 -13.61 8.67 -15.79
N PHE A 292 -14.53 8.97 -14.87
CA PHE A 292 -15.45 10.09 -15.05
C PHE A 292 -14.71 11.43 -15.05
N PHE A 293 -13.70 11.62 -14.20
CA PHE A 293 -12.88 12.83 -14.20
C PHE A 293 -12.12 13.02 -15.53
N LEU A 294 -11.54 11.94 -16.06
CA LEU A 294 -10.84 11.98 -17.34
C LEU A 294 -11.79 12.26 -18.51
N ALA A 295 -12.99 11.68 -18.51
CA ALA A 295 -13.97 11.84 -19.57
C ALA A 295 -14.71 13.20 -19.51
N TYR A 296 -15.22 13.57 -18.33
CA TYR A 296 -16.03 14.77 -18.14
C TYR A 296 -15.20 16.02 -17.86
N SER A 297 -14.29 16.00 -16.87
CA SER A 297 -13.57 17.21 -16.46
C SER A 297 -12.40 17.57 -17.38
N LEU A 298 -11.71 16.56 -17.92
CA LEU A 298 -10.54 16.79 -18.78
C LEU A 298 -10.82 16.60 -20.28
N GLY A 299 -11.86 15.85 -20.65
CA GLY A 299 -12.10 15.47 -22.05
C GLY A 299 -10.99 14.62 -22.66
N ALA A 300 -10.21 13.91 -21.83
CA ALA A 300 -9.04 13.14 -22.26
C ALA A 300 -9.32 11.63 -22.44
N LEU A 301 -10.56 11.18 -22.21
CA LEU A 301 -10.94 9.78 -22.26
C LEU A 301 -12.33 9.57 -22.89
N ASN A 302 -12.41 8.68 -23.88
CA ASN A 302 -13.66 8.18 -24.43
C ASN A 302 -13.93 6.78 -23.87
N VAL A 303 -15.13 6.58 -23.31
CA VAL A 303 -15.56 5.29 -22.75
C VAL A 303 -16.54 4.60 -23.70
N TYR A 304 -16.26 3.35 -24.04
CA TYR A 304 -17.06 2.50 -24.90
C TYR A 304 -17.73 1.38 -24.08
N ASP A 305 -18.90 0.90 -24.52
CA ASP A 305 -19.71 -0.08 -23.77
C ASP A 305 -19.11 -1.50 -23.73
N ALA A 306 -18.27 -1.85 -24.71
CA ALA A 306 -17.61 -3.14 -24.79
C ALA A 306 -16.24 -3.02 -25.47
N PRO A 307 -15.30 -3.97 -25.26
CA PRO A 307 -14.09 -4.03 -26.06
C PRO A 307 -14.42 -4.33 -27.53
N VAL A 308 -13.59 -3.83 -28.44
CA VAL A 308 -13.66 -4.17 -29.87
C VAL A 308 -13.37 -5.67 -30.00
N LYS A 309 -14.36 -6.45 -30.43
CA LYS A 309 -14.14 -7.87 -30.73
C LYS A 309 -13.32 -7.98 -32.01
N ALA A 310 -12.29 -8.83 -32.01
CA ALA A 310 -11.50 -9.12 -33.20
C ALA A 310 -12.44 -9.56 -34.35
N GLY A 311 -12.48 -8.78 -35.43
CA GLY A 311 -13.33 -9.03 -36.61
C GLY A 311 -14.60 -8.18 -36.73
N GLN A 312 -14.89 -7.27 -35.79
CA GLN A 312 -15.99 -6.29 -35.94
C GLN A 312 -15.45 -4.96 -36.50
N ASN A 313 -15.97 -4.55 -37.66
CA ASN A 313 -15.59 -3.31 -38.36
C ASN A 313 -16.32 -2.05 -37.88
N GLN A 314 -17.26 -2.16 -36.92
CA GLN A 314 -17.92 -0.98 -36.34
C GLN A 314 -17.33 -0.68 -34.97
N PRO A 315 -16.85 0.56 -34.73
CA PRO A 315 -16.48 0.99 -33.40
C PRO A 315 -17.74 0.96 -32.52
N ASN A 316 -17.61 0.46 -31.29
CA ASN A 316 -18.67 0.54 -30.30
C ASN A 316 -19.10 2.00 -30.10
N SER A 317 -20.34 2.24 -29.69
CA SER A 317 -20.82 3.59 -29.43
C SER A 317 -20.09 4.17 -28.21
N ILE A 318 -19.67 5.43 -28.34
CA ILE A 318 -19.12 6.20 -27.21
C ILE A 318 -20.27 6.49 -26.24
N ILE A 319 -20.07 6.18 -24.97
CA ILE A 319 -21.03 6.49 -23.91
C ILE A 319 -20.96 7.99 -23.65
N SER A 320 -22.08 8.70 -23.84
CA SER A 320 -22.18 10.12 -23.51
C SER A 320 -21.88 10.37 -22.02
N THR A 321 -21.40 11.55 -21.66
CA THR A 321 -21.07 11.90 -20.26
C THR A 321 -22.26 11.74 -19.31
N THR A 322 -23.47 12.14 -19.74
CA THR A 322 -24.71 11.99 -18.96
C THR A 322 -25.10 10.51 -18.79
N SER A 323 -24.96 9.70 -19.83
CA SER A 323 -25.18 8.25 -19.75
C SER A 323 -24.14 7.57 -18.87
N LEU A 324 -22.87 8.00 -18.96
CA LEU A 324 -21.77 7.50 -18.16
C LEU A 324 -21.99 7.81 -16.68
N LEU A 325 -22.42 9.04 -16.34
CA LEU A 325 -22.78 9.40 -14.97
C LEU A 325 -23.84 8.46 -14.41
N LYS A 326 -24.93 8.23 -15.15
CA LYS A 326 -26.01 7.32 -14.74
C LYS A 326 -25.50 5.88 -14.55
N LEU A 327 -24.72 5.40 -15.51
CA LEU A 327 -24.11 4.08 -15.47
C LEU A 327 -23.24 3.91 -14.20
N LEU A 328 -22.37 4.87 -13.91
CA LEU A 328 -21.46 4.80 -12.77
C LEU A 328 -22.20 4.91 -11.42
N CYS A 329 -23.26 5.73 -11.33
CA CYS A 329 -24.14 5.76 -10.17
C CYS A 329 -24.83 4.41 -9.94
N ASN A 330 -25.38 3.80 -10.99
CA ASN A 330 -26.07 2.51 -10.88
C ASN A 330 -25.11 1.37 -10.49
N HIS A 331 -23.90 1.39 -11.03
CA HIS A 331 -22.83 0.43 -10.70
C HIS A 331 -22.10 0.76 -9.40
N SER A 332 -22.47 1.83 -8.67
CA SER A 332 -21.85 2.15 -7.38
C SER A 332 -22.27 1.20 -6.25
N PHE A 333 -23.38 0.48 -6.45
CA PHE A 333 -23.93 -0.52 -5.54
C PHE A 333 -23.57 -1.95 -5.99
N TYR A 334 -23.64 -2.90 -5.06
CA TYR A 334 -23.53 -4.32 -5.35
C TYR A 334 -24.70 -5.08 -4.70
N PRO A 335 -25.56 -5.77 -5.48
CA PRO A 335 -25.58 -5.82 -6.95
C PRO A 335 -25.90 -4.45 -7.58
N SER A 336 -25.61 -4.28 -8.88
CA SER A 336 -25.88 -3.04 -9.61
C SER A 336 -27.38 -2.72 -9.64
N ARG A 337 -27.73 -1.44 -9.54
CA ARG A 337 -29.12 -0.98 -9.64
C ARG A 337 -29.61 -1.04 -11.09
N ASP A 338 -30.93 -1.16 -11.25
CA ASP A 338 -31.59 -1.12 -12.55
C ASP A 338 -31.32 0.20 -13.28
N ALA A 339 -31.18 0.14 -14.61
CA ALA A 339 -30.90 1.31 -15.44
C ALA A 339 -32.00 2.39 -15.38
N SER A 340 -33.22 2.01 -15.00
CA SER A 340 -34.38 2.90 -14.82
C SER A 340 -34.44 3.57 -13.45
N ALA A 341 -33.56 3.20 -12.52
CA ALA A 341 -33.55 3.79 -11.20
C ALA A 341 -33.23 5.28 -11.25
N ALA A 342 -33.99 6.08 -10.50
CA ALA A 342 -33.72 7.50 -10.34
C ALA A 342 -32.39 7.71 -9.60
N LEU A 343 -31.59 8.66 -10.10
CA LEU A 343 -30.36 9.09 -9.44
C LEU A 343 -30.69 9.74 -8.10
N GLN A 344 -29.93 9.37 -7.07
CA GLN A 344 -30.02 10.01 -5.76
C GLN A 344 -28.81 10.91 -5.53
N PRO A 345 -29.01 12.09 -4.91
CA PRO A 345 -27.91 13.02 -4.70
C PRO A 345 -26.83 12.47 -3.75
N ASP A 346 -27.16 11.51 -2.89
CA ASP A 346 -26.21 10.83 -2.01
C ASP A 346 -25.82 9.42 -2.47
N ASP A 347 -25.97 9.12 -3.77
CA ASP A 347 -25.41 7.90 -4.35
C ASP A 347 -23.90 7.81 -4.03
N PRO A 348 -23.37 6.63 -3.65
CA PRO A 348 -21.98 6.47 -3.22
C PRO A 348 -20.96 7.01 -4.23
N PHE A 349 -21.25 6.85 -5.53
CA PHE A 349 -20.42 7.41 -6.59
C PHE A 349 -20.41 8.94 -6.58
N MET A 350 -21.55 9.61 -6.39
CA MET A 350 -21.62 11.07 -6.36
C MET A 350 -20.76 11.65 -5.24
N LEU A 351 -20.91 11.11 -4.02
CA LEU A 351 -20.12 11.55 -2.86
C LEU A 351 -18.61 11.33 -3.08
N SER A 352 -18.25 10.15 -3.59
CA SER A 352 -16.87 9.78 -3.88
C SER A 352 -16.26 10.67 -4.97
N TYR A 353 -17.02 10.91 -6.05
CA TYR A 353 -16.59 11.71 -7.18
C TYR A 353 -16.43 13.20 -6.83
N VAL A 354 -17.35 13.79 -6.07
CA VAL A 354 -17.24 15.19 -5.63
C VAL A 354 -15.95 15.40 -4.85
N ILE A 355 -15.62 14.51 -3.92
CA ILE A 355 -14.37 14.55 -3.16
C ILE A 355 -13.15 14.31 -4.04
N TYR A 356 -13.24 13.33 -4.94
CA TYR A 356 -12.17 13.05 -5.89
C TYR A 356 -11.86 14.28 -6.76
N HIS A 357 -12.89 14.88 -7.36
CA HIS A 357 -12.80 16.08 -8.19
C HIS A 357 -12.21 17.25 -7.40
N HIS A 358 -12.68 17.47 -6.17
CA HIS A 358 -12.19 18.51 -5.27
C HIS A 358 -10.69 18.39 -4.99
N PHE A 359 -10.20 17.20 -4.62
CA PHE A 359 -8.76 17.04 -4.38
C PHE A 359 -7.92 17.06 -5.65
N ARG A 360 -8.45 16.58 -6.78
CA ARG A 360 -7.77 16.69 -8.07
C ARG A 360 -7.65 18.14 -8.55
N SER A 361 -8.68 18.97 -8.34
CA SER A 361 -8.62 20.40 -8.70
C SER A 361 -7.64 21.18 -7.82
N LEU A 362 -7.43 20.75 -6.57
CA LEU A 362 -6.37 21.25 -5.69
C LEU A 362 -4.96 20.74 -6.05
N GLY A 363 -4.84 19.87 -7.06
CA GLY A 363 -3.56 19.35 -7.55
C GLY A 363 -3.04 18.10 -6.85
N TRP A 364 -3.82 17.48 -5.97
CA TRP A 364 -3.42 16.22 -5.33
C TRP A 364 -3.51 15.03 -6.28
N VAL A 365 -2.62 14.07 -6.11
CA VAL A 365 -2.76 12.73 -6.68
C VAL A 365 -3.57 11.89 -5.70
N VAL A 366 -4.80 11.56 -6.09
CA VAL A 366 -5.77 10.82 -5.28
C VAL A 366 -5.69 9.34 -5.62
N ARG A 367 -5.59 8.48 -4.61
CA ARG A 367 -5.58 7.01 -4.78
C ARG A 367 -6.47 6.33 -3.75
N SER A 368 -6.90 5.11 -4.03
CA SER A 368 -7.71 4.33 -3.08
C SER A 368 -7.01 4.15 -1.72
N GLY A 369 -7.76 4.42 -0.65
CA GLY A 369 -7.33 4.29 0.74
C GLY A 369 -7.64 2.95 1.39
N VAL A 370 -8.23 1.99 0.65
CA VAL A 370 -8.74 0.72 1.20
C VAL A 370 -7.71 -0.05 2.05
N LYS A 371 -6.42 0.05 1.70
CA LYS A 371 -5.31 -0.59 2.44
C LYS A 371 -5.13 -0.06 3.87
N PHE A 372 -5.66 1.12 4.16
CA PHE A 372 -5.57 1.81 5.45
C PHE A 372 -6.95 2.05 6.08
N GLY A 373 -8.02 1.45 5.53
CA GLY A 373 -9.38 1.64 6.06
C GLY A 373 -9.92 3.06 5.88
N THR A 374 -9.51 3.75 4.81
CA THR A 374 -10.02 5.06 4.41
C THR A 374 -10.45 5.03 2.95
N ASP A 375 -11.19 6.05 2.50
CA ASP A 375 -11.71 6.10 1.12
C ASP A 375 -10.59 6.48 0.14
N TYR A 376 -9.86 7.55 0.46
CA TYR A 376 -8.75 8.04 -0.36
C TYR A 376 -7.45 8.27 0.40
N LEU A 377 -6.37 8.37 -0.37
CA LEU A 377 -5.04 8.81 0.02
C LEU A 377 -4.61 9.93 -0.89
N LEU A 378 -4.03 10.98 -0.30
CA LEU A 378 -3.55 12.14 -1.05
C LEU A 378 -2.02 12.15 -1.07
N TYR A 379 -1.48 12.24 -2.29
CA TYR A 379 -0.05 12.42 -2.54
C TYR A 379 0.16 13.78 -3.19
N ASN A 380 1.14 14.54 -2.73
CA ASN A 380 1.45 15.85 -3.30
C ASN A 380 1.89 15.72 -4.77
N ARG A 381 2.85 14.82 -5.05
CA ARG A 381 3.36 14.59 -6.43
C ARG A 381 3.09 13.19 -6.97
N GLY A 382 2.76 12.24 -6.10
CA GLY A 382 2.43 10.87 -6.47
C GLY A 382 3.28 9.79 -5.77
N PRO A 383 2.88 8.51 -5.89
CA PRO A 383 3.43 7.41 -5.09
C PRO A 383 4.90 7.08 -5.35
N VAL A 384 5.44 7.51 -6.49
CA VAL A 384 6.84 7.28 -6.87
C VAL A 384 7.79 8.26 -6.16
N PHE A 385 7.30 9.43 -5.75
CA PHE A 385 8.09 10.47 -5.12
C PHE A 385 8.08 10.41 -3.60
N SER A 386 6.90 10.22 -3.00
CA SER A 386 6.72 10.23 -1.56
C SER A 386 5.57 9.32 -1.13
N HIS A 387 5.49 9.05 0.17
CA HIS A 387 4.29 8.44 0.76
C HIS A 387 3.11 9.42 0.72
N ALA A 388 1.89 8.88 0.83
CA ALA A 388 0.69 9.69 1.02
C ALA A 388 0.79 10.47 2.33
N GLU A 389 0.45 11.75 2.27
CA GLU A 389 0.47 12.66 3.42
C GLU A 389 -0.83 12.56 4.21
N PHE A 390 -1.95 12.57 3.50
CA PHE A 390 -3.29 12.53 4.06
C PHE A 390 -4.01 11.22 3.72
N ALA A 391 -4.83 10.77 4.66
CA ALA A 391 -5.81 9.73 4.46
C ALA A 391 -7.20 10.33 4.68
N VAL A 392 -8.09 10.17 3.70
CA VAL A 392 -9.37 10.88 3.63
C VAL A 392 -10.51 9.91 3.89
N ILE A 393 -11.44 10.30 4.77
CA ILE A 393 -12.75 9.65 4.93
C ILE A 393 -13.84 10.60 4.45
N VAL A 394 -14.77 10.09 3.65
CA VAL A 394 -15.93 10.81 3.14
C VAL A 394 -17.13 10.58 4.05
N ILE A 395 -17.79 11.66 4.47
CA ILE A 395 -19.00 11.63 5.30
C ILE A 395 -20.07 12.52 4.67
N PRO A 396 -21.28 12.00 4.37
CA PRO A 396 -22.37 12.86 3.91
C PRO A 396 -22.90 13.77 5.04
N SER A 397 -23.19 15.01 4.70
CA SER A 397 -23.83 16.02 5.53
C SER A 397 -25.16 16.43 4.89
N TYR A 398 -26.20 16.61 5.71
CA TYR A 398 -27.56 16.85 5.26
C TYR A 398 -28.13 18.10 5.98
N SER A 399 -27.61 19.28 5.67
CA SER A 399 -27.99 20.54 6.31
C SER A 399 -29.23 21.19 5.70
N HIS A 400 -29.60 20.83 4.47
CA HIS A 400 -30.73 21.43 3.76
C HIS A 400 -32.08 21.04 4.40
N THR A 401 -33.02 21.98 4.47
CA THR A 401 -34.32 21.81 5.14
C THR A 401 -35.11 20.61 4.61
N TYR A 402 -35.06 20.37 3.30
CA TYR A 402 -35.60 19.18 2.61
C TYR A 402 -35.39 17.87 3.39
N TRP A 403 -34.19 17.67 3.94
CA TRP A 403 -33.80 16.45 4.63
C TRP A 403 -34.48 16.30 6.00
N THR A 404 -34.91 17.41 6.60
CA THR A 404 -35.56 17.45 7.92
C THR A 404 -37.09 17.56 7.88
N GLU A 405 -37.69 17.69 6.69
CA GLU A 405 -39.14 17.92 6.53
C GLU A 405 -40.01 16.75 6.99
N THR A 406 -39.58 15.50 6.74
CA THR A 406 -40.36 14.29 7.06
C THR A 406 -39.60 13.40 8.04
N GLU A 407 -40.32 12.68 8.91
CA GLU A 407 -39.72 11.75 9.87
C GLU A 407 -38.95 10.63 9.16
N GLU A 408 -39.47 10.11 8.05
CA GLU A 408 -38.78 9.11 7.22
C GLU A 408 -37.39 9.58 6.77
N ARG A 409 -37.26 10.85 6.36
CA ARG A 409 -35.96 11.41 5.96
C ARG A 409 -35.04 11.63 7.14
N LYS A 410 -35.56 12.01 8.31
CA LYS A 410 -34.76 12.11 9.55
C LYS A 410 -34.18 10.76 9.95
N GLU A 411 -34.98 9.69 9.89
CA GLU A 411 -34.51 8.33 10.14
C GLU A 411 -33.46 7.88 9.12
N TYR A 412 -33.68 8.19 7.84
CA TYR A 412 -32.72 7.93 6.77
C TYR A 412 -31.36 8.59 7.02
N ILE A 413 -31.35 9.87 7.42
CA ILE A 413 -30.14 10.62 7.75
C ILE A 413 -29.46 10.04 8.97
N ALA A 414 -30.23 9.74 10.03
CA ALA A 414 -29.70 9.14 11.24
C ALA A 414 -28.96 7.84 10.93
N ALA A 415 -29.51 7.00 10.05
CA ALA A 415 -28.85 5.78 9.59
C ALA A 415 -27.58 6.05 8.78
N LYS A 416 -27.59 7.03 7.87
CA LYS A 416 -26.42 7.39 7.02
C LYS A 416 -25.28 8.04 7.80
N GLN A 417 -25.61 8.82 8.83
CA GLN A 417 -24.65 9.50 9.69
C GLN A 417 -24.28 8.72 10.94
N ALA A 418 -24.91 7.56 11.18
CA ALA A 418 -24.60 6.70 12.32
C ALA A 418 -23.16 6.18 12.24
N ARG A 419 -22.27 6.85 12.98
CA ARG A 419 -20.87 6.44 13.18
C ARG A 419 -20.55 6.48 14.65
N SER A 420 -19.96 5.41 15.16
CA SER A 420 -19.57 5.33 16.57
C SER A 420 -18.21 5.98 16.80
N TRP A 421 -17.99 6.48 18.02
CA TRP A 421 -16.66 6.91 18.46
C TRP A 421 -15.62 5.80 18.33
N TRP A 422 -16.02 4.54 18.54
CA TRP A 422 -15.17 3.36 18.35
C TRP A 422 -14.66 3.25 16.92
N TRP A 423 -15.52 3.45 15.92
CA TRP A 423 -15.12 3.46 14.52
C TRP A 423 -14.09 4.57 14.26
N LEU A 424 -14.36 5.80 14.73
CA LEU A 424 -13.44 6.92 14.54
C LEU A 424 -12.08 6.67 15.20
N HIS A 425 -12.06 6.14 16.44
CA HIS A 425 -10.84 5.76 17.13
C HIS A 425 -10.06 4.67 16.40
N CYS A 426 -10.75 3.66 15.86
CA CYS A 426 -10.12 2.60 15.07
C CYS A 426 -9.42 3.16 13.83
N VAL A 427 -10.11 4.00 13.04
CA VAL A 427 -9.51 4.57 11.83
C VAL A 427 -8.35 5.51 12.17
N ASN A 428 -8.53 6.38 13.17
CA ASN A 428 -7.47 7.28 13.63
C ASN A 428 -6.24 6.51 14.13
N ARG A 429 -6.43 5.39 14.84
CA ARG A 429 -5.33 4.53 15.30
C ARG A 429 -4.52 3.95 14.15
N VAL A 430 -5.20 3.48 13.10
CA VAL A 430 -4.52 2.96 11.89
C VAL A 430 -3.67 4.07 11.26
N GLN A 431 -4.24 5.27 11.06
CA GLN A 431 -3.52 6.38 10.44
C GLN A 431 -2.31 6.84 11.26
N ALA A 432 -2.47 6.94 12.58
CA ALA A 432 -1.37 7.27 13.48
C ALA A 432 -0.23 6.22 13.41
N GLN A 433 -0.56 4.94 13.27
CA GLN A 433 0.44 3.87 13.15
C GLN A 433 1.20 3.91 11.81
N VAL A 434 0.53 4.32 10.73
CA VAL A 434 1.15 4.45 9.39
C VAL A 434 1.63 5.87 9.07
N LEU A 435 1.67 6.74 10.09
CA LEU A 435 2.14 8.13 10.05
C LEU A 435 1.45 8.97 8.97
N LYS A 436 0.13 8.83 8.84
CA LYS A 436 -0.71 9.66 7.96
C LYS A 436 -1.60 10.58 8.78
N SER A 437 -1.85 11.76 8.23
CA SER A 437 -2.81 12.71 8.79
C SER A 437 -4.22 12.33 8.33
N LEU A 438 -5.12 12.10 9.28
CA LEU A 438 -6.51 11.76 8.98
C LEU A 438 -7.30 13.05 8.68
N VAL A 439 -7.92 13.09 7.50
CA VAL A 439 -8.82 14.17 7.08
C VAL A 439 -10.23 13.59 6.97
N VAL A 440 -11.17 14.21 7.68
CA VAL A 440 -12.59 13.90 7.57
C VAL A 440 -13.20 14.95 6.65
N CYS A 441 -13.73 14.51 5.51
CA CYS A 441 -14.35 15.37 4.52
C CYS A 441 -15.86 15.20 4.58
N TYR A 442 -16.56 16.27 4.95
CA TYR A 442 -18.01 16.34 4.88
C TYR A 442 -18.45 16.81 3.49
N VAL A 443 -19.35 16.07 2.87
CA VAL A 443 -20.00 16.44 1.60
C VAL A 443 -21.43 16.87 1.90
N GLU A 444 -21.74 18.12 1.68
CA GLU A 444 -23.10 18.64 1.81
C GLU A 444 -23.95 18.13 0.64
N VAL A 445 -24.97 17.34 0.98
CA VAL A 445 -25.85 16.68 0.01
C VAL A 445 -27.02 17.62 -0.34
N PRO A 446 -27.15 18.04 -1.62
CA PRO A 446 -28.25 18.88 -2.08
C PRO A 446 -29.57 18.10 -2.10
N PRO A 447 -30.73 18.79 -2.12
CA PRO A 447 -32.01 18.13 -2.39
C PRO A 447 -32.00 17.48 -3.80
N PRO A 448 -32.80 16.43 -4.04
CA PRO A 448 -32.87 15.78 -5.35
C PRO A 448 -33.25 16.78 -6.46
N SER A 449 -32.45 16.83 -7.52
CA SER A 449 -32.75 17.64 -8.71
C SER A 449 -33.66 16.89 -9.68
N ALA A 450 -34.50 17.63 -10.41
CA ALA A 450 -35.41 17.05 -11.40
C ALA A 450 -34.75 16.73 -12.75
N SER A 451 -33.62 17.38 -13.09
CA SER A 451 -32.91 17.17 -14.36
C SER A 451 -31.39 17.00 -14.18
N ILE A 452 -30.78 16.29 -15.13
CA ILE A 452 -29.35 15.96 -15.22
C ILE A 452 -28.75 16.58 -16.50
N ASP A 453 -29.43 17.58 -17.07
CA ASP A 453 -29.05 18.14 -18.37
C ASP A 453 -27.71 18.89 -18.27
N ASP A 454 -27.47 19.52 -17.13
CA ASP A 454 -26.20 20.18 -16.81
C ASP A 454 -25.52 19.52 -15.60
N ILE A 455 -24.54 18.67 -15.88
CA ILE A 455 -23.70 18.01 -14.87
C ILE A 455 -22.88 19.04 -14.07
N GLY A 456 -22.47 20.15 -14.70
CA GLY A 456 -21.67 21.18 -14.04
C GLY A 456 -22.48 21.91 -12.98
N ALA A 457 -23.69 22.35 -13.34
CA ALA A 457 -24.63 22.92 -12.39
C ALA A 457 -25.00 21.92 -11.29
N LEU A 458 -25.22 20.65 -11.63
CA LEU A 458 -25.49 19.59 -10.65
C LEU A 458 -24.36 19.45 -9.63
N LEU A 459 -23.11 19.29 -10.08
CA LEU A 459 -21.95 19.16 -9.19
C LEU A 459 -21.70 20.44 -8.39
N GLY A 460 -22.01 21.61 -8.94
CA GLY A 460 -21.91 22.90 -8.26
C GLY A 460 -22.86 23.07 -7.06
N THR A 461 -23.89 22.23 -6.95
CA THR A 461 -24.78 22.23 -5.77
C THR A 461 -24.18 21.53 -4.54
N TYR A 462 -23.13 20.73 -4.72
CA TYR A 462 -22.45 20.06 -3.61
C TYR A 462 -21.41 20.98 -2.99
N GLN A 463 -21.26 20.89 -1.66
CA GLN A 463 -20.21 21.61 -0.94
C GLN A 463 -19.33 20.64 -0.16
N VAL A 464 -18.02 20.86 -0.19
CA VAL A 464 -17.03 20.05 0.54
C VAL A 464 -16.47 20.84 1.72
N ARG A 465 -16.43 20.23 2.90
CA ARG A 465 -15.80 20.77 4.12
C ARG A 465 -14.77 19.79 4.65
N GLU A 466 -13.52 20.23 4.75
CA GLU A 466 -12.40 19.40 5.20
C GLU A 466 -12.05 19.68 6.66
N PHE A 467 -11.91 18.62 7.46
CA PHE A 467 -11.47 18.71 8.85
C PHE A 467 -10.27 17.82 9.09
N LEU A 468 -9.17 18.43 9.50
CA LEU A 468 -7.95 17.71 9.85
C LEU A 468 -8.01 17.23 11.30
N VAL A 469 -8.04 15.91 11.49
CA VAL A 469 -8.09 15.30 12.82
C VAL A 469 -6.68 15.29 13.40
N LYS A 470 -6.45 16.15 14.40
CA LYS A 470 -5.21 16.18 15.18
C LYS A 470 -5.47 15.74 16.61
N ARG A 471 -4.47 15.10 17.20
CA ARG A 471 -4.47 14.85 18.65
C ARG A 471 -4.38 16.20 19.36
N PHE A 472 -5.34 16.47 20.24
CA PHE A 472 -5.25 17.61 21.13
C PHE A 472 -4.04 17.45 22.06
N VAL A 473 -3.15 18.45 22.03
CA VAL A 473 -1.98 18.52 22.93
C VAL A 473 -2.15 19.77 23.77
N PRO A 474 -2.53 19.65 25.07
CA PRO A 474 -2.83 20.80 25.92
C PRO A 474 -1.72 21.86 25.95
N ASN A 475 -0.45 21.44 25.89
CA ASN A 475 0.70 22.35 25.92
C ASN A 475 0.92 23.13 24.61
N ARG A 476 0.25 22.76 23.51
CA ARG A 476 0.43 23.37 22.18
C ARG A 476 -0.85 24.00 21.62
N MET A 477 -1.99 23.78 22.27
CA MET A 477 -3.32 24.10 21.73
C MET A 477 -4.22 24.76 22.80
N ARG A 478 -3.61 25.36 23.82
CA ARG A 478 -4.28 26.25 24.79
C ARG A 478 -4.13 27.68 24.27
N ASP A 479 -4.88 28.01 23.22
CA ASP A 479 -5.11 29.40 22.84
C ASP A 479 -6.61 29.67 22.95
#